data_AF-A0A0F6AFY9-F1
#
_entry.id   AF-A0A0F6AFY9-F1
#
_cell.length_a   1.000
_cell.length_b   1.000
_cell.length_c   1.000
_cell.angle_alpha   90.00
_cell.angle_beta   90.00
_cell.angle_gamma   90.00
#
_symmetry.space_group_name_H-M   'P 1'
#
loop_
_entity.id
_entity.type
_entity.pdbx_description
1 polymer ?
#
loop_
_entity_poly.entity_id
_entity_poly.type
_entity_poly.pdbx_seq_one_letter_code
_entity_poly.pdbx_strand_id
1 'polypeptide(L)'
;MSKNKLNSYFPAAVDDVNAGPFADIQKRLDDIQDSGMTALAIRNILFHKMLDLHSVPEDHFLRNESTPERLDDPSLIAKLNDLGFYRASSRVMH
;
A
#
# COMPACT_ATOMS: atom_id res chain seq x y z
N MET A 1 -6.00 49.46 21.74
CA MET A 1 -6.13 48.24 22.55
C MET A 1 -6.14 47.02 21.63
N SER A 2 -5.35 46.02 22.02
CA SER A 2 -5.15 44.63 21.57
C SER A 2 -5.28 44.20 20.09
N LYS A 3 -4.11 43.83 19.55
CA LYS A 3 -3.88 42.87 18.45
C LYS A 3 -3.94 41.45 19.03
N ASN A 4 -4.62 40.50 18.39
CA ASN A 4 -4.40 39.07 18.61
C ASN A 4 -4.22 38.38 17.25
N LYS A 5 -2.99 38.40 16.72
CA LYS A 5 -2.51 37.39 15.77
C LYS A 5 -2.09 36.19 16.62
N LEU A 6 -2.80 35.08 16.49
CA LEU A 6 -2.36 33.79 17.02
C LEU A 6 -1.16 33.34 16.18
N ASN A 7 0.04 33.73 16.63
CA ASN A 7 1.28 33.09 16.24
C ASN A 7 1.26 31.69 16.85
N SER A 8 0.90 30.68 16.06
CA SER A 8 1.22 29.29 16.35
C SER A 8 2.73 29.11 16.24
N TYR A 9 3.41 29.45 17.33
CA TYR A 9 4.82 29.17 17.53
C TYR A 9 4.95 27.67 17.81
N PHE A 10 5.36 26.89 16.80
CA PHE A 10 5.80 25.52 17.01
C PHE A 10 7.31 25.59 17.28
N PRO A 11 7.77 25.41 18.53
CA PRO A 11 9.19 25.39 18.82
C PRO A 11 9.81 24.17 18.14
N ALA A 12 10.61 24.44 17.11
CA ALA A 12 11.58 23.52 16.57
C ALA A 12 12.66 23.27 17.64
N ALA A 13 12.38 22.33 18.53
CA ALA A 13 13.34 21.81 19.51
C ALA A 13 12.89 20.40 19.92
N VAL A 14 12.92 19.48 18.97
CA VAL A 14 12.97 18.05 19.31
C VAL A 14 14.43 17.76 19.61
N ASP A 15 14.68 17.62 20.90
CA ASP A 15 15.90 17.22 21.59
C ASP A 15 16.82 16.29 20.77
N ASP A 16 18.07 16.75 20.57
CA ASP A 16 19.14 16.15 19.74
C ASP A 16 19.55 14.72 20.20
N VAL A 17 19.03 14.24 21.33
CA VAL A 17 19.38 12.96 21.95
C VAL A 17 18.50 11.80 21.44
N ASN A 18 17.31 12.07 20.90
CA ASN A 18 16.39 11.07 20.35
C ASN A 18 16.21 11.15 18.82
N ALA A 19 17.03 11.95 18.14
CA ALA A 19 16.93 12.19 16.70
C ALA A 19 17.36 10.99 15.85
N GLY A 20 18.24 10.12 16.34
CA GLY A 20 18.78 8.97 15.59
C GLY A 20 17.70 8.03 15.02
N PRO A 21 16.80 7.47 15.84
CA PRO A 21 15.72 6.60 15.37
C PRO A 21 14.72 7.31 14.45
N PHE A 22 14.47 8.60 14.70
CA PHE A 22 13.56 9.40 13.89
C PHE A 22 14.14 9.75 12.51
N ALA A 23 15.45 10.00 12.43
CA ALA A 23 16.15 10.23 11.17
C ALA A 23 16.15 8.98 10.29
N ASP A 24 16.31 7.79 10.87
CA ASP A 24 16.21 6.53 10.14
C ASP A 24 14.79 6.26 9.61
N ILE A 25 13.77 6.62 10.40
CA ILE A 25 12.36 6.52 9.97
C ILE A 25 12.07 7.52 8.85
N GLN A 26 12.52 8.77 8.98
CA GLN A 26 12.38 9.79 7.95
C GLN A 26 13.07 9.36 6.67
N LYS A 27 14.30 8.86 6.74
CA LYS A 27 15.04 8.34 5.58
C LYS A 27 14.31 7.18 4.91
N ARG A 28 13.71 6.26 5.67
CA ARG A 28 12.90 5.17 5.09
C ARG A 28 11.63 5.69 4.42
N LEU A 29 10.98 6.69 5.01
CA LEU A 29 9.79 7.32 4.43
C LEU A 29 10.15 8.08 3.15
N ASP A 30 11.28 8.79 3.15
CA ASP A 30 11.84 9.50 2.01
C ASP A 30 12.25 8.50 0.93
N ASP A 31 12.92 7.39 1.25
CA ASP A 31 13.26 6.32 0.28
C ASP A 31 11.98 5.69 -0.33
N ILE A 32 10.90 5.54 0.45
CA ILE A 32 9.59 5.07 -0.03
C ILE A 32 8.92 6.10 -0.95
N GLN A 33 9.09 7.41 -0.67
CA GLN A 33 8.56 8.49 -1.51
C GLN A 33 9.40 8.70 -2.79
N ASP A 34 10.73 8.70 -2.67
CA ASP A 34 11.73 8.96 -3.71
C ASP A 34 11.90 7.77 -4.66
N SER A 35 11.65 6.53 -4.19
CA SER A 35 11.58 5.37 -5.06
C SER A 35 10.42 5.42 -6.06
N GLY A 36 9.53 6.42 -5.94
CA GLY A 36 8.50 6.77 -6.91
C GLY A 36 7.72 5.54 -7.33
N MET A 37 6.74 5.13 -6.50
CA MET A 37 5.95 3.89 -6.64
C MET A 37 5.81 3.48 -8.12
N THR A 38 6.67 2.56 -8.57
CA THR A 38 6.77 2.26 -10.00
C THR A 38 5.46 1.66 -10.48
N ALA A 39 5.16 1.77 -11.78
CA ALA A 39 3.97 1.12 -12.34
C ALA A 39 3.91 -0.38 -12.01
N LEU A 40 5.07 -1.04 -11.95
CA LEU A 40 5.20 -2.43 -11.50
C LEU A 40 4.84 -2.60 -10.02
N ALA A 41 5.32 -1.73 -9.13
CA ALA A 41 4.99 -1.78 -7.70
C ALA A 41 3.49 -1.58 -7.46
N ILE A 42 2.87 -0.59 -8.12
CA ILE A 42 1.42 -0.36 -8.05
C ILE A 42 0.66 -1.60 -8.54
N ARG A 43 1.06 -2.16 -9.68
CA ARG A 43 0.44 -3.37 -10.23
C ARG A 43 0.60 -4.56 -9.28
N ASN A 44 1.75 -4.70 -8.62
CA ASN A 44 1.98 -5.75 -7.65
C ASN A 44 1.05 -5.64 -6.45
N ILE A 45 0.88 -4.44 -5.91
CA ILE A 45 -0.07 -4.16 -4.82
C ILE A 45 -1.50 -4.50 -5.26
N LEU A 46 -1.91 -4.07 -6.45
CA LEU A 46 -3.25 -4.36 -6.98
C LEU A 46 -3.49 -5.85 -7.21
N PHE A 47 -2.47 -6.59 -7.66
CA PHE A 47 -2.55 -8.04 -7.78
C PHE A 47 -2.80 -8.72 -6.44
N HIS A 48 -2.04 -8.35 -5.40
CA HIS A 48 -2.24 -8.89 -4.05
C HIS A 48 -3.62 -8.56 -3.49
N LYS A 49 -4.11 -7.33 -3.70
CA LYS A 49 -5.49 -6.95 -3.34
C LYS A 49 -6.54 -7.77 -4.07
N MET A 50 -6.30 -8.10 -5.35
CA MET A 50 -7.20 -8.98 -6.09
C MET A 50 -7.24 -10.38 -5.46
N LEU A 51 -6.08 -10.93 -5.08
CA LEU A 51 -6.01 -12.22 -4.37
C LEU A 51 -6.79 -12.16 -3.04
N ASP A 52 -6.71 -11.04 -2.30
CA ASP A 52 -7.51 -10.83 -1.09
C ASP A 52 -9.01 -10.87 -1.36
N LEU A 53 -9.48 -10.23 -2.45
CA LEU A 53 -10.89 -10.24 -2.84
C LEU A 53 -11.41 -11.64 -3.22
N HIS A 54 -10.51 -12.54 -3.60
CA HIS A 54 -10.81 -13.95 -3.88
C HIS A 54 -10.49 -14.85 -2.67
N SER A 55 -10.21 -14.28 -1.50
CA SER A 55 -9.92 -14.99 -0.25
C SER A 55 -8.75 -16.00 -0.37
N VAL A 56 -7.76 -15.67 -1.19
CA VAL A 56 -6.56 -16.50 -1.35
C VAL A 56 -5.71 -16.40 -0.07
N PRO A 57 -5.33 -17.51 0.58
CA PRO A 57 -4.49 -17.49 1.79
C PRO A 57 -3.13 -16.81 1.58
N GLU A 58 -2.52 -16.34 2.68
CA GLU A 58 -1.20 -15.70 2.65
C GLU A 58 -0.07 -16.67 2.30
N ASP A 59 -0.22 -17.95 2.65
CA ASP A 59 0.75 -19.02 2.38
C ASP A 59 0.55 -19.68 1.00
N HIS A 60 -0.42 -19.22 0.21
CA HIS A 60 -0.72 -19.79 -1.09
C HIS A 60 0.32 -19.40 -2.16
N PHE A 61 0.69 -20.35 -3.04
CA PHE A 61 1.78 -20.15 -4.02
C PHE A 61 1.57 -18.95 -4.96
N LEU A 62 0.32 -18.58 -5.25
CA LEU A 62 -0.03 -17.40 -6.07
C LEU A 62 0.52 -16.08 -5.50
N ARG A 63 0.75 -15.99 -4.19
CA ARG A 63 1.34 -14.82 -3.51
C ARG A 63 2.82 -14.64 -3.85
N ASN A 64 3.48 -15.71 -4.28
CA ASN A 64 4.89 -15.71 -4.65
C ASN A 64 5.09 -15.68 -6.17
N GLU A 65 4.03 -15.68 -6.96
CA GLU A 65 4.12 -15.56 -8.42
C GLU A 65 4.47 -14.13 -8.85
N SER A 66 5.03 -14.02 -10.05
CA SER A 66 5.30 -12.72 -10.65
C SER A 66 4.00 -11.96 -10.93
N THR A 67 4.03 -10.65 -10.73
CA THR A 67 2.88 -9.79 -11.01
C THR A 67 2.49 -9.88 -12.49
N PRO A 68 1.25 -10.31 -12.82
CA PRO A 68 0.78 -10.39 -14.20
C PRO A 68 0.89 -9.05 -14.92
N GLU A 69 1.11 -9.07 -16.24
CA GLU A 69 1.18 -7.83 -17.01
C GLU A 69 -0.14 -7.06 -16.98
N ARG A 70 -1.25 -7.80 -17.03
CA ARG A 70 -2.62 -7.31 -17.02
C ARG A 70 -3.42 -7.99 -15.91
N LEU A 71 -4.12 -7.19 -15.11
CA LEU A 71 -4.96 -7.68 -14.00
C LEU A 71 -6.41 -7.93 -14.43
N ASP A 72 -6.82 -7.39 -15.57
CA ASP A 72 -8.14 -7.56 -16.18
C ASP A 72 -8.21 -8.76 -17.14
N ASP A 73 -7.11 -9.53 -17.26
CA ASP A 73 -7.06 -10.70 -18.14
C ASP A 73 -8.06 -11.78 -17.66
N PRO A 74 -9.01 -12.20 -18.52
CA PRO A 74 -9.94 -13.28 -18.20
C PRO A 74 -9.24 -14.59 -17.81
N SER A 75 -8.04 -14.84 -18.33
CA SER A 75 -7.26 -16.05 -18.03
C SER A 75 -6.84 -16.11 -16.55
N LEU A 76 -6.58 -14.95 -15.94
CA LEU A 76 -6.24 -14.85 -14.51
C LEU A 76 -7.45 -15.22 -13.64
N ILE A 77 -8.63 -14.73 -14.01
CA ILE A 77 -9.87 -15.06 -13.32
C ILE A 77 -10.23 -16.54 -13.51
N ALA A 78 -10.02 -17.09 -14.71
CA ALA A 78 -10.20 -18.52 -14.96
C ALA A 78 -9.28 -19.36 -14.07
N LYS A 79 -7.99 -19.00 -13.99
CA LYS A 79 -7.01 -19.66 -13.10
C LYS A 79 -7.46 -19.62 -11.63
N LEU A 80 -7.95 -18.48 -11.14
CA LEU A 80 -8.46 -18.36 -9.77
C LEU A 80 -9.67 -19.27 -9.53
N ASN A 81 -10.62 -19.28 -10.47
CA ASN A 81 -11.81 -20.13 -10.40
C ASN A 81 -11.45 -21.62 -10.45
N ASP A 82 -10.49 -22.03 -11.29
CA ASP A 82 -10.01 -23.41 -11.40
C ASP A 82 -9.34 -23.88 -10.10
N LEU A 83 -8.72 -22.95 -9.37
CA LEU A 83 -8.14 -23.18 -8.04
C LEU A 83 -9.18 -23.10 -6.90
N GLY A 84 -10.46 -22.86 -7.21
CA GLY A 84 -11.54 -22.75 -6.24
C GLY A 84 -11.66 -21.38 -5.55
N PHE A 85 -10.92 -20.37 -6.01
CA PHE A 85 -10.97 -19.01 -5.49
C PHE A 85 -11.96 -18.17 -6.29
N TYR A 86 -13.17 -18.02 -5.74
CA TYR A 86 -14.22 -17.19 -6.33
C TYR A 86 -14.24 -15.82 -5.68
N ARG A 87 -14.46 -14.78 -6.49
CA ARG A 87 -14.54 -13.41 -5.99
C ARG A 87 -15.69 -13.30 -4.99
N ALA A 88 -15.40 -12.79 -3.80
CA ALA A 88 -16.46 -12.42 -2.87
C ALA A 88 -17.37 -11.38 -3.53
N SER A 89 -18.66 -11.67 -3.64
CA SER A 89 -19.64 -10.70 -4.11
C SER A 89 -19.69 -9.54 -3.12
N SER A 90 -18.98 -8.45 -3.41
CA SER A 90 -19.34 -7.18 -2.81
C SER A 90 -20.67 -6.80 -3.44
N ARG A 91 -21.78 -7.01 -2.71
CA ARG A 91 -23.01 -6.27 -3.00
C ARG A 91 -22.63 -4.79 -2.93
N VAL A 92 -22.41 -4.17 -4.09
CA VAL A 92 -22.44 -2.72 -4.18
C VAL A 92 -23.90 -2.36 -3.93
N MET A 93 -24.22 -2.06 -2.67
CA MET A 93 -25.52 -1.52 -2.31
C MET A 93 -25.62 -0.16 -3.00
N HIS A 94 -26.48 -0.11 -4.02
CA HIS A 94 -26.86 1.09 -4.75
C HIS A 94 -27.70 2.04 -3.88
#